data_AF-A0A4R8RCK8-F1
#
_entry.id   AF-A0A4R8RCK8-F1
#
_cell.length_a   1.000
_cell.length_b   1.000
_cell.length_c   1.000
_cell.angle_alpha   90.00
_cell.angle_beta   90.00
_cell.angle_gamma   90.00
#
_symmetry.space_group_name_H-M   'P 1'
#
loop_
_entity.id
_entity.type
_entity.pdbx_description
1 polymer ?
#
loop_
_entity_poly.entity_id
_entity_poly.type
_entity_poly.pdbx_seq_one_letter_code
_entity_poly.pdbx_strand_id
1 'polypeptide(L)'
;MPAPGKVVHFLLTSLVFATALALPPSDTPDSLPAKLRERGDAKRLVVVGGNIGRNNIYKCSDDQVDAIESALQNMRRLAANAYNFLLEDNSHTTAAYIAWFGEKHATEGWAIAIRRNIYDGIWGVGSKVDAYVEGLDAFDDAVVIGCATPETEDECTHTSTEITRALAYKLDGYIKLCTGFFSLSSDYSRAYNLWGSQRREHETMGRALLHEMTHMSVVVGRSWITEDHGYGPDG
;
A
#
# COMPACT_ATOMS: atom_id res chain seq x y z
N MET A 1 24.97 -8.80 -5.25
CA MET A 1 23.60 -8.73 -4.69
C MET A 1 22.71 -9.53 -5.63
N PRO A 2 21.86 -10.46 -5.14
CA PRO A 2 21.00 -11.20 -6.04
C PRO A 2 20.05 -10.23 -6.73
N ALA A 3 20.13 -10.14 -8.06
CA ALA A 3 19.09 -9.50 -8.84
C ALA A 3 17.83 -10.37 -8.70
N PRO A 4 16.68 -9.81 -8.33
CA PRO A 4 15.48 -10.60 -8.24
C PRO A 4 15.04 -10.98 -9.65
N GLY A 5 15.30 -12.23 -10.04
CA GLY A 5 14.49 -12.86 -11.06
C GLY A 5 13.09 -13.01 -10.46
N LYS A 6 12.11 -12.27 -11.01
CA LYS A 6 10.67 -12.37 -10.74
C LYS A 6 10.35 -12.59 -9.26
N VAL A 7 10.32 -11.52 -8.46
CA VAL A 7 9.82 -11.60 -7.08
C VAL A 7 8.35 -11.99 -7.14
N VAL A 8 8.08 -13.24 -6.76
CA VAL A 8 6.74 -13.80 -6.73
C VAL A 8 5.95 -13.14 -5.60
N HIS A 9 4.84 -12.54 -6.00
CA HIS A 9 3.57 -12.39 -5.29
C HIS A 9 3.52 -12.86 -3.83
N PHE A 10 3.27 -11.92 -2.92
CA PHE A 10 1.96 -11.77 -2.27
C PHE A 10 2.06 -10.56 -1.34
N LEU A 11 1.25 -9.53 -1.62
CA LEU A 11 0.73 -8.54 -0.69
C LEU A 11 1.54 -8.36 0.62
N LEU A 12 2.52 -7.44 0.56
CA LEU A 12 3.22 -6.88 1.71
C LEU A 12 2.30 -6.24 2.78
N THR A 13 0.99 -6.27 2.59
CA THR A 13 0.00 -5.71 3.51
C THR A 13 -0.28 -6.58 4.73
N SER A 14 0.05 -7.87 4.68
CA SER A 14 -0.28 -8.81 5.75
C SER A 14 0.87 -9.11 6.71
N LEU A 15 2.09 -8.70 6.36
CA LEU A 15 3.25 -8.82 7.25
C LEU A 15 3.11 -7.97 8.52
N VAL A 16 2.33 -6.90 8.42
CA VAL A 16 1.90 -6.03 9.52
C VAL A 16 1.30 -6.84 10.66
N PHE A 17 0.56 -7.89 10.33
CA PHE A 17 -0.23 -8.59 11.33
C PHE A 17 0.48 -9.83 11.89
N ALA A 18 1.72 -10.09 11.48
CA ALA A 18 2.59 -11.02 12.17
C ALA A 18 2.99 -10.52 13.58
N THR A 19 2.90 -9.20 13.84
CA THR A 19 3.16 -8.59 15.16
C THR A 19 2.01 -8.73 16.15
N ALA A 20 0.88 -9.34 15.76
CA ALA A 20 -0.31 -9.47 16.61
C ALA A 20 -0.09 -10.29 17.91
N LEU A 21 1.07 -10.93 18.06
CA LEU A 21 1.49 -11.61 19.29
C LEU A 21 2.46 -10.78 20.15
N ALA A 22 2.95 -9.63 19.69
CA ALA A 22 4.02 -8.90 20.37
C ALA A 22 3.60 -7.57 21.01
N LEU A 23 2.68 -6.78 20.42
CA LEU A 23 2.27 -5.48 20.98
C LEU A 23 0.81 -5.12 20.68
N PRO A 24 0.05 -4.53 21.64
CA PRO A 24 -1.25 -3.93 21.35
C PRO A 24 -1.09 -2.73 20.39
N PRO A 25 -2.11 -2.39 19.59
CA PRO A 25 -2.09 -1.18 18.79
C PRO A 25 -1.92 0.03 19.71
N SER A 26 -0.86 0.79 19.49
CA SER A 26 -0.72 2.10 20.12
C SER A 26 -1.52 3.10 19.29
N ASP A 27 -2.48 3.79 19.92
CA ASP A 27 -3.17 4.93 19.31
C ASP A 27 -2.25 6.15 19.12
N THR A 28 -1.01 6.09 19.65
CA THR A 28 -0.01 7.14 19.49
C THR A 28 0.92 6.86 18.30
N PRO A 29 1.19 7.88 17.45
CA PRO A 29 2.24 7.85 16.43
C PRO A 29 3.66 7.63 16.97
N ASP A 30 3.87 7.56 18.28
CA ASP A 30 5.20 7.61 18.90
C ASP A 30 5.95 6.26 18.95
N SER A 31 5.34 5.16 18.46
CA SER A 31 6.05 3.87 18.29
C SER A 31 6.70 3.70 16.91
N LEU A 32 6.69 4.75 16.08
CA LEU A 32 7.29 4.74 14.76
C LEU A 32 8.82 4.62 14.87
N PRO A 33 9.46 3.70 14.12
CA PRO A 33 10.89 3.44 14.25
C PRO A 33 11.71 4.68 13.91
N ALA A 34 12.68 4.99 14.77
CA ALA A 34 13.48 6.21 14.72
C ALA A 34 14.33 6.40 13.44
N LYS A 35 14.39 5.41 12.53
CA LYS A 35 15.18 5.49 11.28
C LYS A 35 14.59 4.64 10.15
N LEU A 36 13.43 5.05 9.63
CA LEU A 36 13.06 4.73 8.24
C LEU A 36 13.84 5.69 7.33
N ARG A 37 14.53 5.15 6.31
CA ARG A 37 15.26 5.98 5.35
C ARG A 37 14.37 6.22 4.15
N GLU A 38 14.27 7.46 3.71
CA GLU A 38 13.54 7.78 2.48
C GLU A 38 14.15 7.06 1.28
N ARG A 39 13.29 6.39 0.51
CA ARG A 39 13.62 5.72 -0.74
C ARG A 39 12.49 5.93 -1.75
N GLY A 40 12.77 5.69 -3.02
CA GLY A 40 11.88 6.09 -4.12
C GLY A 40 12.08 7.55 -4.49
N ASP A 41 11.65 7.88 -5.70
CA ASP A 41 11.70 9.23 -6.25
C ASP A 41 10.51 10.05 -5.74
N ALA A 42 9.39 9.39 -5.41
CA ALA A 42 8.22 10.04 -4.83
C ALA A 42 8.42 10.40 -3.36
N LYS A 43 8.07 11.64 -2.99
CA LYS A 43 8.15 12.21 -1.62
C LYS A 43 6.83 12.75 -1.11
N ARG A 44 5.83 12.83 -1.98
CA ARG A 44 4.53 13.39 -1.65
C ARG A 44 3.40 12.72 -2.41
N LEU A 45 2.20 12.97 -1.93
CA LEU A 45 0.94 12.49 -2.50
C LEU A 45 0.10 13.69 -2.91
N VAL A 46 -0.37 13.68 -4.14
CA VAL A 46 -1.25 14.73 -4.65
C VAL A 46 -2.55 14.10 -5.13
N VAL A 47 -3.65 14.85 -5.04
CA VAL A 47 -4.98 14.35 -5.42
C VAL A 47 -5.56 15.21 -6.53
N VAL A 48 -6.22 14.60 -7.51
CA VAL A 48 -7.06 15.33 -8.46
C VAL A 48 -8.25 15.90 -7.69
N GLY A 49 -8.22 17.18 -7.35
CA GLY A 49 -9.10 17.73 -6.32
C GLY A 49 -9.20 19.25 -6.31
N GLY A 50 -9.97 19.76 -5.35
CA GLY A 50 -10.20 21.20 -5.17
C GLY A 50 -10.72 21.92 -6.42
N ASN A 51 -10.52 23.23 -6.46
CA ASN A 51 -10.91 24.05 -7.62
C ASN A 51 -10.05 23.81 -8.86
N ILE A 52 -8.82 23.32 -8.69
CA ILE A 52 -7.87 23.08 -9.78
C ILE A 52 -8.34 21.89 -10.63
N GLY A 53 -8.75 20.79 -9.99
CA GLY A 53 -9.28 19.60 -10.67
C GLY A 53 -10.76 19.70 -11.09
N ARG A 54 -11.43 20.86 -10.96
CA ARG A 54 -12.90 21.00 -11.11
C ARG A 54 -13.50 20.46 -12.42
N ASN A 55 -12.71 20.45 -13.49
CA ASN A 55 -13.15 20.01 -14.82
C ASN A 55 -12.66 18.59 -15.17
N ASN A 56 -11.97 17.91 -14.25
CA ASN A 56 -11.43 16.59 -14.49
C ASN A 56 -12.43 15.50 -14.08
N ILE A 57 -12.61 14.51 -14.94
CA ILE A 57 -13.53 13.39 -14.70
C ILE A 57 -13.09 12.49 -13.53
N TYR A 58 -11.80 12.54 -13.14
CA TYR A 58 -11.25 11.79 -12.01
C TYR A 58 -11.12 12.63 -10.74
N LYS A 59 -11.78 13.78 -10.68
CA LYS A 59 -11.78 14.63 -9.49
C LYS A 59 -12.40 13.90 -8.30
N CYS A 60 -11.65 13.83 -7.21
CA CYS A 60 -12.16 13.42 -5.92
C CYS A 60 -13.04 14.52 -5.29
N SER A 61 -14.17 14.12 -4.69
CA SER A 61 -14.95 14.98 -3.80
C SER A 61 -14.21 15.24 -2.49
N ASP A 62 -14.64 16.25 -1.73
CA ASP A 62 -14.00 16.57 -0.45
C ASP A 62 -14.10 15.38 0.54
N ASP A 63 -15.26 14.71 0.59
CA ASP A 63 -15.45 13.49 1.38
C ASP A 63 -14.52 12.34 0.94
N GLN A 64 -14.27 12.20 -0.36
CA GLN A 64 -13.32 11.22 -0.88
C GLN A 64 -11.89 11.57 -0.50
N VAL A 65 -11.52 12.86 -0.54
CA VAL A 65 -10.20 13.33 -0.08
C VAL A 65 -9.99 13.02 1.40
N ASP A 66 -10.97 13.29 2.26
CA ASP A 66 -10.91 12.98 3.69
C ASP A 66 -10.73 11.47 3.93
N ALA A 67 -11.45 10.64 3.17
CA ALA A 67 -11.29 9.19 3.21
C ALA A 67 -9.90 8.74 2.75
N ILE A 68 -9.34 9.36 1.71
CA ILE A 68 -7.98 9.12 1.22
C ILE A 68 -6.96 9.47 2.29
N GLU A 69 -7.08 10.63 2.96
CA GLU A 69 -6.16 11.02 4.03
C GLU A 69 -6.16 10.01 5.19
N SER A 70 -7.34 9.56 5.61
CA SER A 70 -7.48 8.49 6.61
C SER A 70 -6.83 7.19 6.15
N ALA A 71 -7.04 6.81 4.88
CA ALA A 71 -6.44 5.63 4.29
C ALA A 71 -4.91 5.73 4.22
N LEU A 72 -4.33 6.90 3.91
CA LEU A 72 -2.89 7.14 3.87
C LEU A 72 -2.25 7.01 5.25
N GLN A 73 -2.91 7.49 6.29
CA GLN A 73 -2.43 7.31 7.67
C GLN A 73 -2.41 5.82 8.04
N ASN A 74 -3.46 5.07 7.69
CA ASN A 74 -3.53 3.63 7.92
C ASN A 74 -2.49 2.85 7.10
N MET A 75 -2.31 3.20 5.82
CA MET A 75 -1.26 2.67 4.95
C MET A 75 0.12 2.85 5.57
N ARG A 76 0.42 4.03 6.11
CA ARG A 76 1.70 4.32 6.73
C ARG A 76 1.92 3.52 8.01
N ARG A 77 0.89 3.37 8.85
CA ARG A 77 0.91 2.49 10.04
C ARG A 77 1.18 1.04 9.64
N LEU A 78 0.50 0.57 8.60
CA LEU A 78 0.71 -0.75 8.03
C LEU A 78 2.19 -0.92 7.62
N ALA A 79 2.72 -0.04 6.78
CA ALA A 79 4.11 -0.09 6.33
C ALA A 79 5.13 -0.11 7.49
N ALA A 80 4.92 0.72 8.52
CA ALA A 80 5.78 0.74 9.70
C ALA A 80 5.78 -0.57 10.49
N ASN A 81 4.60 -1.17 10.70
CA ASN A 81 4.51 -2.42 11.45
C ASN A 81 5.17 -3.58 10.71
N ALA A 82 4.99 -3.67 9.39
CA ALA A 82 5.69 -4.68 8.60
C ALA A 82 7.20 -4.44 8.55
N TYR A 83 7.64 -3.17 8.46
CA TYR A 83 9.06 -2.84 8.57
C TYR A 83 9.65 -3.29 9.90
N ASN A 84 8.95 -3.02 11.01
CA ASN A 84 9.37 -3.40 12.36
C ASN A 84 9.44 -4.92 12.52
N PHE A 85 8.44 -5.65 12.03
CA PHE A 85 8.47 -7.10 12.01
C PHE A 85 9.71 -7.64 11.27
N LEU A 86 10.03 -7.09 10.08
CA LEU A 86 11.22 -7.49 9.33
C LEU A 86 12.55 -7.04 9.95
N LEU A 87 12.51 -6.14 10.92
CA LEU A 87 13.67 -5.72 11.69
C LEU A 87 13.99 -6.70 12.83
N GLU A 88 13.01 -7.48 13.30
CA GLU A 88 13.20 -8.46 14.37
C GLU A 88 14.15 -9.59 13.94
N ASP A 89 14.99 -10.02 14.89
CA ASP A 89 15.90 -11.14 14.71
C ASP A 89 15.14 -12.41 14.31
N ASN A 90 15.63 -13.10 13.28
CA ASN A 90 15.02 -14.33 12.74
C ASN A 90 13.57 -14.16 12.25
N SER A 91 13.08 -12.94 12.01
CA SER A 91 11.75 -12.69 11.42
C SER A 91 11.50 -13.51 10.14
N HIS A 92 12.55 -13.65 9.31
CA HIS A 92 12.56 -14.41 8.06
C HIS A 92 12.36 -15.93 8.20
N THR A 93 12.53 -16.50 9.41
CA THR A 93 12.31 -17.94 9.66
C THR A 93 10.98 -18.22 10.32
N THR A 94 10.17 -17.19 10.60
CA THR A 94 8.88 -17.37 11.26
C THR A 94 7.85 -17.99 10.32
N ALA A 95 6.90 -18.74 10.88
CA ALA A 95 5.77 -19.26 10.11
C ALA A 95 4.98 -18.15 9.41
N ALA A 96 4.88 -16.97 10.01
CA ALA A 96 4.22 -15.82 9.40
C ALA A 96 4.96 -15.32 8.16
N TYR A 97 6.29 -15.18 8.22
CA TYR A 97 7.08 -14.79 7.05
C TYR A 97 6.98 -15.85 5.93
N ILE A 98 7.14 -17.12 6.29
CA ILE A 98 7.12 -18.25 5.35
C ILE A 98 5.76 -18.38 4.68
N ALA A 99 4.65 -18.18 5.41
CA ALA A 99 3.31 -18.23 4.85
C ALA A 99 3.10 -17.19 3.73
N TRP A 100 3.77 -16.04 3.81
CA TRP A 100 3.59 -14.94 2.86
C TRP A 100 4.63 -14.90 1.74
N PHE A 101 5.90 -15.21 2.04
CA PHE A 101 6.99 -15.10 1.05
C PHE A 101 7.52 -16.46 0.56
N GLY A 102 7.04 -17.55 1.16
CA GLY A 102 7.47 -18.91 0.87
C GLY A 102 8.84 -19.27 1.46
N GLU A 103 9.08 -20.56 1.67
CA GLU A 103 10.35 -21.08 2.21
C GLU A 103 11.56 -20.70 1.36
N LYS A 104 11.38 -20.63 0.03
CA LYS A 104 12.44 -20.26 -0.92
C LYS A 104 13.03 -18.86 -0.63
N HIS A 105 12.23 -17.95 -0.07
CA HIS A 105 12.66 -16.59 0.26
C HIS A 105 12.88 -16.38 1.76
N ALA A 106 12.78 -17.42 2.59
CA ALA A 106 12.99 -17.38 4.04
C ALA A 106 14.47 -17.21 4.43
N THR A 107 15.05 -16.07 4.04
CA THR A 107 16.45 -15.72 4.30
C THR A 107 16.54 -14.28 4.82
N GLU A 108 17.54 -14.02 5.65
CA GLU A 108 17.80 -12.67 6.18
C GLU A 108 17.97 -11.63 5.06
N GLY A 109 18.67 -12.01 3.97
CA GLY A 109 18.88 -11.13 2.82
C GLY A 109 17.58 -10.67 2.17
N TRP A 110 16.59 -11.57 2.04
CA TRP A 110 15.27 -11.24 1.52
C TRP A 110 14.47 -10.36 2.48
N ALA A 111 14.47 -10.65 3.78
CA ALA A 111 13.82 -9.78 4.77
C ALA A 111 14.38 -8.36 4.76
N ILE A 112 15.71 -8.21 4.72
CA ILE A 112 16.38 -6.90 4.59
C ILE A 112 15.97 -6.21 3.28
N ALA A 113 15.92 -6.95 2.18
CA ALA A 113 15.61 -6.40 0.89
C ALA A 113 14.16 -5.94 0.81
N ILE A 114 13.19 -6.75 1.22
CA ILE A 114 11.76 -6.38 1.27
C ILE A 114 11.58 -5.13 2.13
N ARG A 115 12.17 -5.13 3.34
CA ARG A 115 12.15 -4.01 4.26
C ARG A 115 12.63 -2.70 3.63
N ARG A 116 13.80 -2.73 2.99
CA ARG A 116 14.46 -1.55 2.44
C ARG A 116 13.97 -1.11 1.08
N ASN A 117 13.49 -2.02 0.26
CA ASN A 117 13.08 -1.70 -1.11
C ASN A 117 11.60 -1.36 -1.20
N ILE A 118 10.77 -1.90 -0.30
CA ILE A 118 9.33 -1.74 -0.38
C ILE A 118 8.83 -0.83 0.74
N TYR A 119 8.98 -1.23 2.01
CA TYR A 119 8.39 -0.46 3.11
C TYR A 119 9.07 0.89 3.37
N ASP A 120 10.40 0.99 3.22
CA ASP A 120 11.10 2.30 3.24
C ASP A 120 10.58 3.25 2.15
N GLY A 121 10.29 2.72 0.96
CA GLY A 121 9.73 3.49 -0.16
C GLY A 121 8.33 4.00 0.14
N ILE A 122 7.42 3.11 0.51
CA ILE A 122 6.03 3.45 0.88
C ILE A 122 5.99 4.46 2.02
N TRP A 123 6.86 4.29 3.02
CA TRP A 123 6.96 5.24 4.12
C TRP A 123 7.39 6.64 3.66
N GLY A 124 8.33 6.71 2.71
CA GLY A 124 8.91 7.95 2.20
C GLY A 124 7.94 8.81 1.39
N VAL A 125 6.83 8.26 0.91
CA VAL A 125 5.82 8.97 0.12
C VAL A 125 4.95 9.91 0.97
N GLY A 126 4.87 9.69 2.28
CA GLY A 126 4.13 10.54 3.23
C GLY A 126 2.81 9.94 3.74
N SER A 127 2.05 10.72 4.52
CA SER A 127 0.79 10.28 5.18
C SER A 127 -0.38 11.24 5.06
N LYS A 128 -0.27 12.21 4.16
CA LYS A 128 -1.31 13.21 3.93
C LYS A 128 -1.30 13.62 2.47
N VAL A 129 -2.39 14.22 2.03
CA VAL A 129 -2.43 14.88 0.73
C VAL A 129 -1.65 16.19 0.85
N ASP A 130 -0.64 16.36 0.00
CA ASP A 130 0.22 17.53 0.00
C ASP A 130 -0.41 18.69 -0.78
N ALA A 131 -1.01 18.39 -1.93
CA ALA A 131 -1.61 19.37 -2.81
C ALA A 131 -2.71 18.76 -3.71
N TYR A 132 -3.47 19.65 -4.33
CA TYR A 132 -4.40 19.31 -5.41
C TYR A 132 -3.79 19.56 -6.78
N VAL A 133 -4.12 18.69 -7.74
CA VAL A 133 -3.69 18.77 -9.13
C VAL A 133 -4.87 18.75 -10.10
N GLU A 134 -4.62 19.15 -11.35
CA GLU A 134 -5.65 19.24 -12.39
C GLU A 134 -6.04 17.88 -12.96
N GLY A 135 -5.14 16.89 -12.97
CA GLY A 135 -5.39 15.59 -13.58
C GLY A 135 -4.41 14.50 -13.15
N LEU A 136 -4.56 13.34 -13.77
CA LEU A 136 -3.82 12.10 -13.48
C LEU A 136 -2.41 12.05 -14.11
N ASP A 137 -1.99 13.11 -14.78
CA ASP A 137 -0.66 13.17 -15.38
C ASP A 137 0.41 12.95 -14.31
N ALA A 138 1.46 12.23 -14.67
CA ALA A 138 2.61 12.00 -13.79
C ALA A 138 3.18 13.32 -13.29
N PHE A 139 3.47 13.41 -12.00
CA PHE A 139 4.20 14.52 -11.40
C PHE A 139 5.57 14.02 -10.95
N ASP A 140 6.62 14.72 -11.38
CA ASP A 140 7.95 14.50 -10.81
C ASP A 140 7.83 14.57 -9.29
N ASP A 141 8.40 13.60 -8.58
CA ASP A 141 8.42 13.49 -7.12
C ASP A 141 7.09 13.21 -6.38
N ALA A 142 5.98 12.95 -7.09
CA ALA A 142 4.69 12.68 -6.44
C ALA A 142 3.97 11.42 -6.98
N VAL A 143 3.20 10.79 -6.09
CA VAL A 143 2.15 9.86 -6.49
C VAL A 143 0.83 10.62 -6.61
N VAL A 144 0.19 10.51 -7.76
CA VAL A 144 -1.08 11.19 -8.05
C VAL A 144 -2.24 10.24 -7.79
N ILE A 145 -3.26 10.69 -7.08
CA ILE A 145 -4.46 9.91 -6.81
C ILE A 145 -5.67 10.58 -7.45
N GLY A 146 -6.43 9.84 -8.24
CA GLY A 146 -7.75 10.25 -8.73
C GLY A 146 -8.84 9.27 -8.34
N CYS A 147 -10.08 9.71 -8.45
CA CYS A 147 -11.26 8.95 -8.07
C CYS A 147 -12.08 8.61 -9.31
N ALA A 148 -12.35 7.33 -9.54
CA ALA A 148 -13.29 6.90 -10.56
C ALA A 148 -14.71 7.34 -10.20
N THR A 149 -15.52 7.45 -11.23
CA THR A 149 -16.96 7.75 -11.16
C THR A 149 -17.72 6.53 -11.67
N PRO A 150 -19.03 6.39 -11.40
CA PRO A 150 -19.83 5.34 -12.00
C PRO A 150 -19.70 5.28 -13.54
N GLU A 151 -19.47 6.43 -14.18
CA GLU A 151 -19.28 6.55 -15.62
C GLU A 151 -17.90 6.07 -16.11
N THR A 152 -16.91 5.97 -15.22
CA THR A 152 -15.53 5.53 -15.52
C THR A 152 -15.13 4.25 -14.79
N GLU A 153 -16.09 3.56 -14.18
CA GLU A 153 -15.87 2.34 -13.39
C GLU A 153 -15.50 1.13 -14.27
N ASP A 154 -15.85 1.14 -15.56
CA ASP A 154 -15.43 0.13 -16.51
C ASP A 154 -13.90 0.09 -16.65
N GLU A 155 -13.26 1.25 -16.57
CA GLU A 155 -11.79 1.37 -16.52
C GLU A 155 -11.18 0.87 -15.19
N CYS A 156 -12.01 0.49 -14.22
CA CYS A 156 -11.65 -0.07 -12.93
C CYS A 156 -11.75 -1.60 -12.90
N THR A 157 -11.71 -2.24 -14.09
CA THR A 157 -11.74 -3.69 -14.21
C THR A 157 -10.67 -4.18 -15.19
N HIS A 158 -9.84 -5.13 -14.77
CA HIS A 158 -8.93 -5.85 -15.68
C HIS A 158 -9.65 -6.98 -16.43
N THR A 159 -10.67 -7.56 -15.80
CA THR A 159 -11.56 -8.57 -16.37
C THR A 159 -12.99 -8.34 -15.86
N SER A 160 -14.00 -8.86 -16.57
CA SER A 160 -15.42 -8.69 -16.21
C SER A 160 -15.84 -9.32 -14.87
N THR A 161 -14.93 -10.00 -14.18
CA THR A 161 -15.19 -10.76 -12.94
C THR A 161 -14.39 -10.27 -11.73
N GLU A 162 -13.48 -9.32 -11.93
CA GLU A 162 -12.53 -8.88 -10.90
C GLU A 162 -12.97 -7.55 -10.31
N ILE A 163 -13.30 -7.56 -9.01
CA ILE A 163 -13.63 -6.33 -8.28
C ILE A 163 -12.33 -5.66 -7.91
N THR A 164 -11.89 -4.72 -8.76
CA THR A 164 -10.68 -3.96 -8.48
C THR A 164 -11.04 -2.77 -7.61
N ARG A 165 -10.35 -2.61 -6.47
CA ARG A 165 -10.62 -1.51 -5.53
C ARG A 165 -9.82 -0.27 -5.90
N ALA A 166 -8.59 -0.44 -6.35
CA ALA A 166 -7.74 0.63 -6.82
C ALA A 166 -6.82 0.09 -7.92
N LEU A 167 -6.28 0.99 -8.74
CA LEU A 167 -5.42 0.64 -9.86
C LEU A 167 -4.21 1.57 -9.91
N ALA A 168 -3.03 1.02 -9.67
CA ALA A 168 -1.75 1.60 -10.01
C ALA A 168 -1.51 1.53 -11.52
N TYR A 169 -1.46 2.68 -12.20
CA TYR A 169 -1.25 2.73 -13.65
C TYR A 169 0.14 3.22 -14.02
N LYS A 170 0.78 2.41 -14.89
CA LYS A 170 2.09 2.64 -15.50
C LYS A 170 3.23 2.78 -14.47
N LEU A 171 4.46 2.67 -14.97
CA LEU A 171 5.67 2.88 -14.18
C LEU A 171 5.75 4.29 -13.55
N ASP A 172 4.92 5.23 -14.01
CA ASP A 172 5.14 6.67 -13.86
C ASP A 172 4.02 7.40 -13.06
N GLY A 173 3.38 6.78 -12.08
CA GLY A 173 3.09 7.56 -10.86
C GLY A 173 1.64 7.84 -10.44
N TYR A 174 0.59 7.35 -11.12
CA TYR A 174 -0.78 7.57 -10.62
C TYR A 174 -1.51 6.30 -10.16
N ILE A 175 -2.40 6.51 -9.19
CA ILE A 175 -3.35 5.53 -8.67
C ILE A 175 -4.77 6.04 -8.94
N LYS A 176 -5.61 5.19 -9.49
CA LYS A 176 -7.04 5.44 -9.66
C LYS A 176 -7.82 4.64 -8.64
N LEU A 177 -8.61 5.31 -7.80
CA LEU A 177 -9.46 4.67 -6.79
C LEU A 177 -10.84 4.40 -7.37
N CYS A 178 -11.24 3.13 -7.40
CA CYS A 178 -12.52 2.72 -7.96
C CYS A 178 -13.66 3.06 -6.99
N THR A 179 -14.91 3.12 -7.44
CA THR A 179 -16.03 3.43 -6.54
C THR A 179 -16.13 2.40 -5.41
N GLY A 180 -15.78 1.16 -5.69
CA GLY A 180 -15.65 0.08 -4.70
C GLY A 180 -14.63 0.35 -3.59
N PHE A 181 -13.60 1.18 -3.80
CA PHE A 181 -12.61 1.55 -2.78
C PHE A 181 -13.27 2.16 -1.54
N PHE A 182 -14.18 3.11 -1.75
CA PHE A 182 -14.80 3.89 -0.68
C PHE A 182 -15.85 3.09 0.10
N SER A 183 -16.18 1.88 -0.35
CA SER A 183 -16.99 0.91 0.40
C SER A 183 -16.16 0.04 1.36
N LEU A 184 -14.83 0.10 1.29
CA LEU A 184 -13.95 -0.64 2.18
C LEU A 184 -13.95 -0.04 3.58
N SER A 185 -13.67 -0.89 4.56
CA SER A 185 -13.54 -0.46 5.95
C SER A 185 -12.36 0.51 6.12
N SER A 186 -12.53 1.55 6.93
CA SER A 186 -11.45 2.37 7.47
C SER A 186 -10.90 1.85 8.80
N ASP A 187 -11.52 0.79 9.35
CA ASP A 187 -11.22 0.25 10.68
C ASP A 187 -9.97 -0.63 10.67
N TYR A 188 -8.82 0.03 10.82
CA TYR A 188 -7.52 -0.60 11.00
C TYR A 188 -7.49 -1.56 12.20
N SER A 189 -8.07 -1.15 13.34
CA SER A 189 -8.04 -1.92 14.57
C SER A 189 -8.80 -3.24 14.44
N ARG A 190 -9.93 -3.24 13.73
CA ARG A 190 -10.65 -4.46 13.38
C ARG A 190 -9.84 -5.35 12.44
N ALA A 191 -9.19 -4.80 11.42
CA ALA A 191 -8.32 -5.59 10.54
C ALA A 191 -7.18 -6.26 11.34
N TYR A 192 -6.57 -5.51 12.26
CA TYR A 192 -5.56 -6.01 13.17
C TYR A 192 -6.06 -7.14 14.07
N ASN A 193 -7.21 -6.94 14.71
CA ASN A 193 -7.78 -7.91 15.64
C ASN A 193 -8.28 -9.17 14.92
N LEU A 194 -8.90 -9.05 13.75
CA LEU A 194 -9.37 -10.21 12.97
C LEU A 194 -8.20 -11.09 12.52
N TRP A 195 -7.10 -10.47 12.11
CA TRP A 195 -5.90 -11.24 11.80
C TRP A 195 -5.31 -11.89 13.05
N GLY A 196 -5.10 -11.12 14.13
CA GLY A 196 -4.47 -11.62 15.35
C GLY A 196 -5.23 -12.77 16.00
N SER A 197 -6.57 -12.71 16.00
CA SER A 197 -7.42 -13.68 16.69
C SER A 197 -7.89 -14.84 15.80
N GLN A 198 -8.17 -14.57 14.52
CA GLN A 198 -8.82 -15.55 13.63
C GLN A 198 -7.97 -15.88 12.40
N ARG A 199 -6.79 -15.25 12.22
CA ARG A 199 -6.00 -15.31 10.99
C ARG A 199 -6.82 -14.98 9.74
N ARG A 200 -7.86 -14.16 9.92
CA ARG A 200 -8.75 -13.73 8.84
C ARG A 200 -8.31 -12.38 8.34
N GLU A 201 -8.10 -12.33 7.04
CA GLU A 201 -7.85 -11.11 6.32
C GLU A 201 -9.07 -10.20 6.34
N HIS A 202 -8.84 -8.89 6.50
CA HIS A 202 -9.87 -7.88 6.35
C HIS A 202 -9.34 -6.76 5.46
N GLU A 203 -9.97 -6.59 4.31
CA GLU A 203 -9.62 -5.53 3.38
C GLU A 203 -10.04 -4.15 3.92
N THR A 204 -9.14 -3.19 3.83
CA THR A 204 -9.36 -1.80 4.26
C THR A 204 -8.84 -0.84 3.20
N MET A 205 -9.32 0.39 3.19
CA MET A 205 -8.83 1.43 2.26
C MET A 205 -7.31 1.61 2.36
N GLY A 206 -6.75 1.64 3.58
CA GLY A 206 -5.31 1.78 3.78
C GLY A 206 -4.51 0.57 3.29
N ARG A 207 -5.10 -0.63 3.33
CA ARG A 207 -4.51 -1.86 2.80
C ARG A 207 -4.51 -1.89 1.28
N ALA A 208 -5.62 -1.48 0.66
CA ALA A 208 -5.70 -1.32 -0.79
C ALA A 208 -4.67 -0.29 -1.28
N LEU A 209 -4.53 0.88 -0.63
CA LEU A 209 -3.47 1.83 -1.00
C LEU A 209 -2.07 1.26 -0.82
N LEU A 210 -1.79 0.55 0.27
CA LEU A 210 -0.47 -0.07 0.47
C LEU A 210 -0.16 -1.05 -0.65
N HIS A 211 -1.14 -1.83 -1.09
CA HIS A 211 -1.01 -2.73 -2.23
C HIS A 211 -0.66 -1.95 -3.51
N GLU A 212 -1.44 -0.94 -3.89
CA GLU A 212 -1.17 -0.15 -5.10
C GLU A 212 0.22 0.46 -5.09
N MET A 213 0.69 0.98 -3.95
CA MET A 213 2.03 1.56 -3.83
C MET A 213 3.16 0.57 -4.17
N THR A 214 2.94 -0.74 -4.03
CA THR A 214 3.94 -1.75 -4.39
C THR A 214 4.13 -1.91 -5.89
N HIS A 215 3.14 -1.49 -6.70
CA HIS A 215 3.22 -1.50 -8.15
C HIS A 215 3.91 -0.25 -8.72
N MET A 216 4.12 0.78 -7.88
CA MET A 216 4.62 2.09 -8.31
C MET A 216 6.15 2.13 -8.35
N SER A 217 6.73 2.27 -9.54
CA SER A 217 8.20 2.31 -9.69
C SER A 217 8.84 3.51 -8.99
N VAL A 218 8.13 4.64 -8.95
CA VAL A 218 8.54 5.84 -8.23
C VAL A 218 8.56 5.66 -6.70
N VAL A 219 7.91 4.62 -6.18
CA VAL A 219 7.87 4.29 -4.75
C VAL A 219 8.88 3.20 -4.40
N VAL A 220 8.80 2.04 -5.05
CA VAL A 220 9.62 0.86 -4.69
C VAL A 220 10.88 0.69 -5.55
N GLY A 221 10.99 1.43 -6.65
CA GLY A 221 12.04 1.30 -7.65
C GLY A 221 11.74 0.19 -8.67
N ARG A 222 12.21 0.37 -9.91
CA ARG A 222 11.90 -0.51 -11.06
C ARG A 222 12.19 -2.00 -10.85
N SER A 223 13.15 -2.36 -10.01
CA SER A 223 13.51 -3.76 -9.76
C SER A 223 12.66 -4.45 -8.69
N TRP A 224 11.74 -3.72 -8.04
CA TRP A 224 10.95 -4.19 -6.90
C TRP A 224 9.45 -3.98 -7.06
N ILE A 225 9.03 -3.56 -8.25
CA ILE A 225 7.63 -3.49 -8.63
C ILE A 225 7.01 -4.88 -8.51
N THR A 226 5.81 -4.93 -7.96
CA THR A 226 4.98 -6.13 -7.90
C THR A 226 4.07 -6.22 -9.13
N GLU A 227 3.63 -7.42 -9.46
CA GLU A 227 2.56 -7.71 -10.43
C GLU A 227 1.41 -8.40 -9.67
N ASP A 228 0.21 -8.51 -10.25
CA ASP A 228 -0.96 -9.20 -9.70
C ASP A 228 -1.10 -10.66 -10.18
N HIS A 229 -0.90 -11.62 -9.29
CA HIS A 229 -0.99 -13.06 -9.57
C HIS A 229 -2.03 -13.81 -8.70
N GLY A 230 -2.65 -13.17 -7.70
CA GLY A 230 -3.71 -13.78 -6.87
C GLY A 230 -4.28 -12.83 -5.79
N TYR A 231 -5.56 -13.00 -5.45
CA TYR A 231 -6.27 -12.14 -4.49
C TYR A 231 -6.75 -12.90 -3.25
N GLY A 232 -6.39 -12.42 -2.06
CA GLY A 232 -6.76 -13.04 -0.78
C GLY A 232 -5.88 -14.25 -0.41
N PRO A 233 -6.04 -14.81 0.80
CA PRO A 233 -5.13 -15.82 1.35
C PRO A 233 -5.23 -17.20 0.68
N ASP A 234 -6.31 -17.47 -0.06
CA ASP A 234 -6.60 -18.79 -0.62
C ASP A 234 -6.24 -18.95 -2.10
N GLY A 235 -5.90 -17.85 -2.80
CA GLY A 235 -5.46 -17.86 -4.21
C GLY A 235 -6.56 -18.19 -5.21
#